data_AF-A0A834EZ44-F1
#
_entry.id   AF-A0A834EZ44-F1
#
_cell.length_a   1.000
_cell.length_b   1.000
_cell.length_c   1.000
_cell.angle_alpha   90.00
_cell.angle_beta   90.00
_cell.angle_gamma   90.00
#
_symmetry.space_group_name_H-M   'P 1'
#
loop_
_entity.id
_entity.type
_entity.pdbx_description
1 polymer ?
#
loop_
_entity_poly.entity_id
_entity_poly.type
_entity_poly.pdbx_seq_one_letter_code
_entity_poly.pdbx_strand_id
1 'polypeptide(L)'
;MDCQGLVARLVMDFVLLTTAVEIAGRWRELAEKVVKISRQQMDAYEAPHRDRNGVVDSEAMWKPAYDFLVTWAAQIGDSYRDVIQELHMGLDKMKSPITKRWKHLTGTLILVNCLDVLRSSAFSPAVQDDYAI
;
A
#
# COMPACT_ATOMS: atom_id res chain seq x y z
N MET A 1 16.69 -8.73 -7.44
CA MET A 1 16.19 -7.47 -6.85
C MET A 1 17.41 -6.69 -6.38
N ASP A 2 17.56 -5.44 -6.82
CA ASP A 2 18.64 -4.57 -6.35
C ASP A 2 18.23 -3.86 -5.03
N CYS A 3 19.14 -3.13 -4.39
CA CYS A 3 18.88 -2.47 -3.11
C CYS A 3 17.67 -1.53 -3.17
N GLN A 4 17.46 -0.87 -4.31
CA GLN A 4 16.32 0.01 -4.51
C GLN A 4 15.01 -0.78 -4.60
N GLY A 5 14.97 -1.88 -5.34
CA GLY A 5 13.81 -2.77 -5.38
C GLY A 5 13.43 -3.30 -4.00
N LEU A 6 14.43 -3.59 -3.15
CA LEU A 6 14.19 -3.99 -1.76
C LEU A 6 13.59 -2.84 -0.94
N VAL A 7 14.15 -1.63 -1.04
CA VAL A 7 13.62 -0.44 -0.35
C VAL A 7 12.19 -0.16 -0.79
N ALA A 8 11.92 -0.17 -2.10
CA ALA A 8 10.58 0.05 -2.64
C ALA A 8 9.58 -1.00 -2.13
N ARG A 9 9.99 -2.27 -2.05
CA ARG A 9 9.15 -3.35 -1.52
C ARG A 9 8.86 -3.16 -0.03
N LEU A 10 9.87 -2.88 0.78
CA LEU A 10 9.72 -2.63 2.22
C LEU A 10 8.79 -1.44 2.49
N VAL A 11 8.94 -0.39 1.69
CA VAL A 11 8.09 0.80 1.79
C VAL A 11 6.64 0.47 1.43
N MET A 12 6.41 -0.32 0.37
CA MET A 12 5.06 -0.77 0.01
C MET A 12 4.45 -1.64 1.12
N ASP A 13 5.17 -2.64 1.62
CA ASP A 13 4.68 -3.53 2.68
C ASP A 13 4.35 -2.74 3.96
N PHE A 14 5.16 -1.73 4.29
CA PHE A 14 4.89 -0.79 5.39
C PHE A 14 3.61 0.02 5.16
N VAL A 15 3.40 0.56 3.95
CA VAL A 15 2.18 1.30 3.59
C VAL A 15 0.95 0.40 3.73
N LEU A 16 0.99 -0.82 3.19
CA LEU A 16 -0.15 -1.74 3.26
C LEU A 16 -0.49 -2.10 4.72
N LEU A 17 0.53 -2.41 5.54
CA LEU A 17 0.34 -2.76 6.94
C LEU A 17 -0.19 -1.59 7.77
N THR A 18 0.49 -0.44 7.70
CA THR A 18 0.01 0.77 8.41
C THR A 18 -1.38 1.15 7.95
N THR A 19 -1.69 0.94 6.67
CA THR A 19 -3.02 1.20 6.16
C THR A 19 -4.09 0.31 6.73
N ALA A 20 -3.82 -0.98 6.79
CA ALA A 20 -4.71 -1.95 7.41
C ALA A 20 -5.01 -1.61 8.88
N VAL A 21 -3.97 -1.20 9.62
CA VAL A 21 -4.10 -0.83 11.04
C VAL A 21 -4.96 0.41 11.22
N GLU A 22 -4.77 1.44 10.41
CA GLU A 22 -5.48 2.72 10.57
C GLU A 22 -6.92 2.69 10.07
N ILE A 23 -7.21 1.94 9.01
CA ILE A 23 -8.60 1.78 8.55
C ILE A 23 -9.37 0.80 9.44
N ALA A 24 -8.71 -0.25 9.96
CA ALA A 24 -9.32 -1.31 10.77
C ALA A 24 -10.72 -1.70 10.25
N GLY A 25 -11.78 -1.57 11.06
CA GLY A 25 -13.16 -1.88 10.67
C GLY A 25 -13.74 -1.11 9.48
N ARG A 26 -13.08 -0.04 9.04
CA ARG A 26 -13.45 0.71 7.83
C ARG A 26 -12.85 0.12 6.55
N TRP A 27 -12.11 -0.99 6.62
CA TRP A 27 -11.52 -1.63 5.44
C TRP A 27 -12.56 -2.05 4.40
N ARG A 28 -13.75 -2.47 4.85
CA ARG A 28 -14.88 -2.81 3.96
C ARG A 28 -15.28 -1.61 3.09
N GLU A 29 -15.32 -0.41 3.66
CA GLU A 29 -15.59 0.83 2.92
C GLU A 29 -14.50 1.07 1.87
N LEU A 30 -13.22 0.90 2.23
CA LEU A 30 -12.12 1.05 1.28
C LEU A 30 -12.23 0.04 0.13
N ALA A 31 -12.51 -1.23 0.45
CA ALA A 31 -12.62 -2.30 -0.53
C ALA A 31 -13.75 -2.06 -1.55
N GLU A 32 -14.87 -1.46 -1.12
CA GLU A 32 -15.92 -1.00 -2.03
C GLU A 32 -15.43 0.12 -2.96
N LYS A 33 -14.58 1.03 -2.48
CA LYS A 33 -14.05 2.16 -3.27
C LYS A 33 -13.01 1.74 -4.30
N VAL A 34 -12.14 0.78 -3.97
CA VAL A 34 -11.02 0.39 -4.86
C VAL A 34 -11.39 -0.70 -5.85
N VAL A 35 -12.19 -1.70 -5.46
CA VAL A 35 -12.46 -2.85 -6.35
C VAL A 35 -13.90 -3.37 -6.28
N LYS A 36 -14.80 -2.68 -5.55
CA LYS A 36 -16.23 -3.00 -5.46
C LYS A 36 -16.52 -4.45 -5.04
N ILE A 37 -15.74 -5.00 -4.11
CA ILE A 37 -15.99 -6.37 -3.63
C ILE A 37 -17.39 -6.50 -3.00
N SER A 38 -18.00 -7.67 -3.18
CA SER A 38 -19.27 -8.01 -2.55
C SER A 38 -19.12 -8.27 -1.05
N ARG A 39 -20.23 -8.17 -0.30
CA ARG A 39 -20.28 -8.54 1.13
C ARG A 39 -19.79 -9.97 1.40
N GLN A 40 -20.15 -10.91 0.53
CA GLN A 40 -19.72 -12.31 0.67
C GLN A 40 -18.20 -12.45 0.55
N GLN A 41 -17.57 -11.71 -0.37
CA GLN A 41 -16.12 -11.68 -0.49
C GLN A 41 -15.48 -11.01 0.73
N MET A 42 -16.09 -9.97 1.29
CA MET A 42 -15.59 -9.37 2.53
C MET A 42 -15.61 -10.37 3.70
N ASP A 43 -16.72 -11.09 3.85
CA ASP A 43 -16.88 -12.07 4.92
C ASP A 43 -15.89 -13.24 4.78
N ALA A 44 -15.46 -13.56 3.56
CA ALA A 44 -14.43 -14.56 3.31
C ALA A 44 -13.04 -14.12 3.82
N TYR A 45 -12.70 -12.83 3.73
CA TYR A 45 -11.48 -12.30 4.36
C TYR A 45 -11.56 -12.31 5.88
N GLU A 46 -12.74 -12.11 6.46
CA GLU A 46 -12.92 -12.11 7.91
C GLU A 46 -13.01 -13.49 8.54
N ALA A 47 -13.50 -14.49 7.80
CA ALA A 47 -13.73 -15.84 8.31
C ALA A 47 -12.53 -16.47 9.04
N PRO A 48 -11.27 -16.35 8.56
CA PRO A 48 -10.10 -16.90 9.24
C PRO A 48 -9.76 -16.20 10.57
N HIS A 49 -10.26 -14.98 10.79
CA HIS A 49 -9.93 -14.14 11.94
C HIS A 49 -11.06 -14.07 12.98
N ARG A 50 -12.15 -14.81 12.78
CA ARG A 50 -13.26 -14.88 13.72
C ARG A 50 -12.85 -15.62 14.99
N ASP A 51 -13.29 -15.09 16.13
CA ASP A 51 -13.13 -15.72 17.43
C ASP A 51 -14.08 -16.92 17.62
N ARG A 52 -14.11 -17.47 18.84
CA ARG A 52 -15.01 -18.57 19.20
C ARG A 52 -16.50 -18.24 19.08
N ASN A 53 -16.85 -16.95 19.10
CA ASN A 53 -18.22 -16.46 18.94
C ASN A 53 -18.57 -16.20 17.47
N GLY A 54 -17.63 -16.41 16.54
CA GLY A 54 -17.84 -16.17 15.12
C GLY A 54 -17.73 -14.69 14.73
N VAL A 55 -17.13 -13.85 15.57
CA VAL A 55 -16.97 -12.40 15.34
C VAL A 55 -15.49 -12.05 15.27
N VAL A 56 -15.11 -11.12 14.41
CA VAL A 56 -13.74 -10.58 14.41
C VAL A 56 -13.67 -9.48 15.46
N ASP A 57 -12.73 -9.61 16.41
CA ASP A 57 -12.45 -8.55 17.38
C ASP A 57 -12.12 -7.23 16.65
N SER A 58 -12.70 -6.14 17.11
CA SER A 58 -12.39 -4.79 16.64
C SER A 58 -10.88 -4.48 16.65
N GLU A 59 -10.15 -4.97 17.65
CA GLU A 59 -8.68 -4.79 17.75
C GLU A 59 -7.91 -5.68 16.77
N ALA A 60 -8.54 -6.74 16.24
CA ALA A 60 -7.95 -7.65 15.26
C ALA A 60 -8.38 -7.34 13.82
N MET A 61 -9.25 -6.34 13.62
CA MET A 61 -9.85 -6.04 12.32
C MET A 61 -8.85 -5.56 11.26
N TRP A 62 -7.65 -5.16 11.68
CA TRP A 62 -6.54 -4.86 10.78
C TRP A 62 -6.04 -6.11 10.02
N LYS A 63 -6.23 -7.32 10.54
CA LYS A 63 -5.78 -8.56 9.88
C LYS A 63 -6.54 -8.86 8.58
N PRO A 64 -7.90 -8.95 8.56
CA PRO A 64 -8.63 -9.11 7.31
C PRO A 64 -8.43 -7.92 6.35
N ALA A 65 -8.25 -6.70 6.90
CA ALA A 65 -7.91 -5.54 6.11
C ALA A 65 -6.55 -5.70 5.40
N TYR A 66 -5.54 -6.23 6.09
CA TYR A 66 -4.23 -6.49 5.53
C TYR A 66 -4.25 -7.60 4.48
N ASP A 67 -4.95 -8.71 4.74
CA ASP A 67 -5.11 -9.80 3.77
C ASP A 67 -5.76 -9.31 2.48
N PHE A 68 -6.80 -8.48 2.61
CA PHE A 68 -7.43 -7.81 1.48
C PHE A 68 -6.43 -6.93 0.72
N LEU A 69 -5.70 -6.04 1.41
CA LEU A 69 -4.78 -5.10 0.79
C LEU A 69 -3.61 -5.79 0.08
N VAL A 70 -3.06 -6.86 0.65
CA VAL A 70 -1.99 -7.65 0.02
C VAL A 70 -2.51 -8.35 -1.24
N THR A 71 -3.70 -8.94 -1.17
CA THR A 71 -4.34 -9.60 -2.33
C THR A 71 -4.67 -8.60 -3.43
N TRP A 72 -5.23 -7.44 -3.06
CA TRP A 72 -5.56 -6.36 -3.98
C TRP A 72 -4.31 -5.76 -4.63
N ALA A 73 -3.23 -5.51 -3.86
CA ALA A 73 -1.97 -5.02 -4.40
C ALA A 73 -1.37 -6.00 -5.43
N ALA A 74 -1.45 -7.31 -5.15
CA ALA A 74 -0.99 -8.34 -6.08
C ALA A 74 -1.78 -8.35 -7.40
N GLN A 75 -3.04 -7.89 -7.43
CA GLN A 75 -3.83 -7.76 -8.65
C GLN A 75 -3.42 -6.57 -9.52
N ILE A 76 -2.84 -5.52 -8.93
CA ILE A 76 -2.33 -4.35 -9.66
C ILE A 76 -0.99 -4.68 -10.34
N GLY A 77 -0.19 -5.57 -9.74
CA GLY A 77 1.08 -6.07 -10.29
C GLY A 77 2.29 -5.53 -9.54
N ASP A 78 3.47 -5.60 -10.18
CA ASP A 78 4.76 -5.35 -9.52
C ASP A 78 5.12 -3.86 -9.36
N SER A 79 4.28 -2.95 -9.87
CA SER A 79 4.50 -1.51 -9.77
C SER A 79 4.06 -0.98 -8.41
N TYR A 80 5.02 -0.84 -7.48
CA TYR A 80 4.80 -0.25 -6.16
C TYR A 80 4.24 1.18 -6.24
N ARG A 81 4.60 1.93 -7.29
CA ARG A 81 4.08 3.29 -7.54
C ARG A 81 2.57 3.25 -7.80
N ASP A 82 2.12 2.35 -8.68
CA ASP A 82 0.72 2.23 -9.04
C ASP A 82 -0.11 1.74 -7.86
N VAL A 83 0.39 0.74 -7.11
CA VAL A 83 -0.26 0.24 -5.89
C VAL A 83 -0.48 1.37 -4.87
N ILE A 84 0.56 2.14 -4.56
CA ILE A 84 0.48 3.18 -3.54
C ILE A 84 -0.41 4.35 -4.02
N GLN A 85 -0.37 4.68 -5.31
CA GLN A 85 -1.19 5.75 -5.87
C GLN A 85 -2.68 5.37 -5.92
N GLU A 86 -3.02 4.17 -6.39
CA GLU A 86 -4.40 3.68 -6.37
C GLU A 86 -4.94 3.56 -4.95
N LEU A 87 -4.09 3.15 -4.00
CA LEU A 87 -4.46 3.08 -2.59
C LEU A 87 -4.80 4.46 -2.05
N HIS A 88 -3.95 5.46 -2.35
CA HIS A 88 -4.19 6.84 -1.97
C HIS A 88 -5.51 7.37 -2.53
N MET A 89 -5.79 7.13 -3.81
CA MET A 89 -7.04 7.51 -4.45
C MET A 89 -8.26 6.81 -3.84
N GLY A 90 -8.14 5.54 -3.45
CA GLY A 90 -9.18 4.79 -2.75
C GLY A 90 -9.52 5.39 -1.39
N LEU A 91 -8.48 5.72 -0.61
CA LEU A 91 -8.59 6.33 0.71
C LEU A 91 -9.23 7.73 0.65
N ASP A 92 -8.89 8.52 -0.37
CA ASP A 92 -9.48 9.85 -0.60
C ASP A 92 -10.98 9.79 -0.92
N LYS A 93 -11.46 8.69 -1.52
CA LYS A 93 -12.87 8.48 -1.86
C LYS A 93 -13.72 7.98 -0.68
N MET A 94 -13.14 7.72 0.48
CA MET A 94 -13.87 7.34 1.68
C MET A 94 -14.67 8.54 2.24
N LYS A 95 -15.78 8.27 2.92
CA LYS A 95 -16.67 9.28 3.54
C LYS A 95 -15.93 10.20 4.51
N SER A 96 -14.99 9.62 5.27
CA SER A 96 -14.05 10.36 6.12
C SER A 96 -12.62 9.97 5.72
N PRO A 97 -12.01 10.70 4.77
CA PRO A 97 -10.68 10.38 4.26
C PRO A 97 -9.65 10.45 5.39
N ILE A 98 -8.93 9.35 5.61
CA ILE A 98 -7.86 9.31 6.60
C ILE A 98 -6.62 10.08 6.11
N THR A 99 -6.44 10.20 4.79
CA THR A 99 -5.39 10.96 4.11
C THR A 99 -5.22 12.38 4.64
N LYS A 100 -6.31 13.05 5.06
CA LYS A 100 -6.26 14.41 5.63
C LYS A 100 -5.40 14.54 6.88
N ARG A 101 -5.22 13.46 7.64
CA ARG A 101 -4.42 13.44 8.89
C ARG A 101 -3.16 12.58 8.79
N TRP A 102 -3.01 11.86 7.69
CA TRP A 102 -2.03 10.78 7.60
C TRP A 102 -0.77 11.19 6.87
N LYS A 103 -0.03 12.09 7.53
CA LYS A 103 1.20 12.71 7.00
C LYS A 103 2.26 11.69 6.59
N HIS A 104 2.30 10.53 7.25
CA HIS A 104 3.22 9.44 6.92
C HIS A 104 2.97 8.82 5.55
N LEU A 105 1.72 8.71 5.11
CA LEU A 105 1.38 8.19 3.77
C LEU A 105 1.84 9.17 2.69
N THR A 106 1.61 10.48 2.87
CA THR A 106 2.12 11.51 1.96
C THR A 106 3.64 11.51 1.90
N GLY A 107 4.32 11.43 3.04
CA GLY A 107 5.79 11.32 3.09
C GLY A 107 6.30 10.08 2.37
N THR A 108 5.58 8.97 2.47
CA THR A 108 5.91 7.73 1.78
C THR A 108 5.73 7.85 0.27
N LEU A 109 4.64 8.44 -0.19
CA LEU A 109 4.40 8.76 -1.61
C LEU A 109 5.51 9.63 -2.19
N ILE A 110 5.93 10.68 -1.47
CA ILE A 110 7.04 11.55 -1.87
C ILE A 110 8.33 10.75 -1.97
N LEU A 111 8.67 9.96 -0.94
CA LEU A 111 9.87 9.13 -0.93
C LEU A 111 9.89 8.18 -2.14
N VAL A 112 8.81 7.41 -2.33
CA VAL A 112 8.62 6.49 -3.45
C VAL A 112 8.77 7.21 -4.79
N ASN A 113 8.21 8.41 -4.92
CA ASN A 113 8.32 9.18 -6.13
C ASN A 113 9.75 9.64 -6.42
N CYS A 114 10.47 10.02 -5.36
CA CYS A 114 11.85 10.48 -5.45
C CYS A 114 12.86 9.33 -5.58
N LEU A 115 12.53 8.07 -5.26
CA LEU A 115 13.50 6.96 -5.28
C LEU A 115 14.21 6.80 -6.64
N ASP A 116 13.48 6.91 -7.76
CA ASP A 116 14.09 6.80 -9.09
C ASP A 116 14.99 7.99 -9.42
N VAL A 117 14.57 9.20 -9.02
CA VAL A 117 15.40 10.40 -9.18
C VAL A 117 16.67 10.29 -8.34
N LEU A 118 16.54 9.90 -7.07
CA LEU A 118 17.68 9.68 -6.16
C LEU A 118 18.64 8.62 -6.72
N ARG A 119 18.14 7.53 -7.30
CA ARG A 119 18.97 6.52 -7.98
C ARG A 119 19.73 7.13 -9.15
N SER A 120 19.03 7.83 -10.04
CA SER A 120 19.65 8.45 -11.22
C SER A 120 20.73 9.47 -10.85
N SER A 121 20.52 10.24 -9.78
CA SER A 121 21.49 11.21 -9.27
C SER A 121 22.66 10.56 -8.54
N ALA A 122 22.43 9.52 -7.74
CA ALA A 122 23.46 8.84 -6.96
C ALA A 122 24.38 7.95 -7.82
N PHE A 123 23.84 7.40 -8.91
CA PHE A 123 24.54 6.46 -9.80
C PHE A 123 24.58 6.95 -11.24
N SER A 124 24.67 8.27 -11.48
CA SER A 124 24.88 8.77 -12.85
C SER A 124 26.17 8.16 -13.39
N PRO A 125 26.15 7.50 -14.57
CA PRO A 125 27.39 7.10 -15.21
C PRO A 125 28.21 8.37 -15.41
N ALA A 126 29.45 8.37 -14.93
CA ALA A 126 30.39 9.41 -15.29
C ALA A 126 30.40 9.47 -16.82
N VAL A 127 30.22 10.66 -17.38
CA VAL A 127 30.45 10.87 -18.81
C VAL A 127 31.84 10.32 -19.04
N GLN A 128 31.94 9.23 -19.81
CA GLN A 128 33.22 8.75 -20.31
C GLN A 128 33.72 9.91 -21.16
N ASP A 129 34.59 10.74 -20.60
CA ASP A 129 35.39 11.66 -21.39
C ASP A 129 36.19 10.76 -22.32
N ASP A 130 35.70 10.63 -23.55
CA ASP A 130 36.47 10.23 -24.72
C ASP A 130 37.62 11.24 -24.84
N TYR A 131 38.66 11.06 -24.03
CA TYR A 131 39.99 11.56 -24.33
C TYR A 131 40.49 10.75 -25.53
N ALA A 132 40.03 11.15 -26.72
CA ALA A 132 40.70 10.81 -27.96
C ALA A 132 42.11 11.43 -27.90
N ILE A 133 43.11 10.56 -27.76
CA ILE A 133 44.54 10.87 -27.91
C ILE A 133 44.86 11.01 -29.40
#